data_AF-A0A150MJT3-F1
#
_entry.id   AF-A0A150MJT3-F1
#
_cell.length_a   1.000
_cell.length_b   1.000
_cell.length_c   1.000
_cell.angle_alpha   90.00
_cell.angle_beta   90.00
_cell.angle_gamma   90.00
#
_symmetry.space_group_name_H-M   'P 1'
#
loop_
_entity.id
_entity.type
_entity.pdbx_description
1 polymer ?
#
loop_
_entity_poly.entity_id
_entity_poly.type
_entity_poly.pdbx_seq_one_letter_code
_entity_poly.pdbx_strand_id
1 'polypeptide(L)' 'MLPQDHPGALHQVLSAFAWRRLNLTKIESRPAKTGLGNYFFIIDIDAPLDEVLIPGAIAEIEALGCTVQLLGSYPYYFA' A
#
# COMPACT_ATOMS: atom_id res chain seq x y z
N MET A 1 8.50 1.68 0.03
CA MET A 1 8.86 3.12 0.05
C MET A 1 8.55 3.71 -1.31
N LEU A 2 8.08 4.95 -1.36
CA LEU A 2 7.90 5.65 -2.64
C LEU A 2 9.28 6.09 -3.18
N PRO A 3 9.59 5.85 -4.47
CA PRO A 3 10.90 6.16 -5.05
C PRO A 3 11.13 7.67 -5.21
N GLN A 4 10.07 8.45 -5.42
CA GLN A 4 10.12 9.92 -5.51
C GLN A 4 8.79 10.51 -5.09
N ASP A 5 8.81 11.49 -4.17
CA ASP A 5 7.61 12.21 -3.76
C ASP A 5 7.25 13.23 -4.85
N HIS A 6 6.22 12.93 -5.63
CA HIS A 6 5.68 13.81 -6.66
C HIS A 6 4.14 13.81 -6.62
N PRO A 7 3.50 14.89 -7.11
CA PRO A 7 2.05 14.94 -7.20
C PRO A 7 1.49 13.74 -7.96
N GLY A 8 0.53 13.04 -7.36
CA GLY A 8 -0.13 11.87 -7.95
C GLY A 8 0.53 10.52 -7.67
N ALA A 9 1.72 10.47 -7.08
CA ALA A 9 2.40 9.20 -6.75
C ALA A 9 1.53 8.30 -5.85
N LEU A 10 0.95 8.88 -4.78
CA LEU A 10 0.06 8.14 -3.89
C LEU A 10 -1.21 7.66 -4.61
N HIS A 11 -1.79 8.50 -5.48
CA HIS A 11 -2.99 8.12 -6.24
C HIS A 11 -2.72 6.89 -7.13
N GLN A 12 -1.56 6.83 -7.79
CA GLN A 12 -1.17 5.67 -8.59
C GLN A 12 -1.08 4.41 -7.74
N VAL A 13 -0.45 4.47 -6.57
CA VAL A 13 -0.40 3.35 -5.62
C VAL A 13 -1.80 2.93 -5.16
N LEU A 14 -2.66 3.89 -4.82
CA LEU A 14 -4.02 3.59 -4.35
C LEU A 14 -4.92 3.01 -5.45
N SER A 15 -4.64 3.34 -6.72
CA SER A 15 -5.40 2.79 -7.84
C SER A 15 -5.26 1.28 -7.95
N ALA A 16 -4.09 0.70 -7.60
CA ALA A 16 -3.87 -0.75 -7.56
C ALA A 16 -4.88 -1.48 -6.65
N PHE A 17 -5.31 -0.86 -5.55
CA PHE A 17 -6.36 -1.43 -4.69
C PHE A 17 -7.76 -1.16 -5.25
N ALA A 18 -7.99 0.06 -5.74
CA ALA A 18 -9.30 0.53 -6.15
C ALA A 18 -9.92 -0.31 -7.29
N TRP A 19 -9.17 -0.59 -8.36
CA TRP A 19 -9.72 -1.33 -9.50
C TRP A 19 -9.92 -2.83 -9.20
N ARG A 20 -9.21 -3.36 -8.20
CA ARG A 20 -9.41 -4.72 -7.65
C ARG A 20 -10.55 -4.79 -6.63
N ARG A 21 -11.19 -3.66 -6.31
CA ARG A 21 -12.23 -3.54 -5.27
C ARG A 21 -11.74 -4.00 -3.88
N LEU A 22 -10.46 -3.76 -3.58
CA LEU A 22 -9.89 -4.00 -2.26
C LEU A 22 -10.19 -2.80 -1.36
N ASN A 23 -10.95 -3.04 -0.29
CA ASN A 23 -11.36 -1.99 0.64
C ASN A 23 -10.20 -1.63 1.58
N LEU A 24 -9.89 -0.34 1.71
CA LEU A 24 -8.85 0.13 2.63
C LEU A 24 -9.48 0.56 3.95
N THR A 25 -9.02 -0.01 5.06
CA THR A 25 -9.47 0.37 6.41
C THR A 25 -8.54 1.36 7.07
N LYS A 26 -7.28 1.45 6.58
CA LYS A 26 -6.29 2.40 7.07
C LYS A 26 -5.36 2.84 5.95
N ILE A 27 -5.00 4.12 5.98
CA ILE A 27 -3.89 4.69 5.22
C ILE A 27 -3.18 5.72 6.10
N GLU A 28 -1.89 5.50 6.39
CA GLU A 28 -1.10 6.39 7.23
C GLU A 28 0.25 6.68 6.58
N SER A 29 0.57 7.96 6.40
CA SER A 29 1.90 8.41 5.97
C SER A 29 2.86 8.51 7.15
N ARG A 30 4.08 8.00 7.01
CA ARG A 30 5.14 8.12 8.00
C ARG A 30 6.41 8.67 7.35
N PRO A 31 7.13 9.60 8.00
CA PRO A 31 8.43 10.05 7.52
C PRO A 31 9.43 8.90 7.64
N ALA A 32 10.15 8.63 6.56
CA ALA A 32 11.29 7.74 6.60
C ALA A 32 12.42 8.45 7.35
N LYS A 33 12.99 7.80 8.37
CA LYS A 33 14.08 8.35 9.21
C LYS A 33 15.42 8.52 8.45
N THR A 34 15.40 8.44 7.11
CA THR A 34 16.58 8.43 6.23
C THR A 34 16.81 9.76 5.49
N GLY A 35 15.96 10.76 5.68
CA GLY A 35 16.11 12.10 5.12
C GLY A 35 14.80 12.89 5.06
N LEU A 36 14.88 14.22 5.00
CA LEU A 36 13.71 15.09 4.77
C LEU A 36 13.09 14.77 3.40
N GLY A 37 11.77 14.53 3.35
CA GLY A 37 11.01 14.32 2.12
C GLY A 37 10.79 12.86 1.68
N ASN A 38 11.34 11.88 2.42
CA ASN A 38 11.05 10.48 2.16
C ASN A 38 9.87 10.00 3.02
N TYR A 39 8.88 9.37 2.39
CA TYR A 39 7.71 8.84 3.07
C TYR A 39 7.50 7.35 2.76
N PHE A 40 6.92 6.64 3.72
CA PHE A 40 6.29 5.36 3.47
C PHE A 40 4.85 5.39 3.98
N PHE A 41 4.04 4.53 3.38
CA PHE A 41 2.63 4.39 3.74
C PHE A 41 2.42 3.05 4.41
N ILE A 42 1.68 3.05 5.50
CA ILE A 42 1.11 1.85 6.10
C ILE A 42 -0.34 1.80 5.64
N ILE A 43 -0.72 0.69 5.02
CA ILE A 43 -2.05 0.49 4.45
C ILE A 43 -2.61 -0.82 5.01
N ASP A 44 -3.81 -0.74 5.58
CA ASP A 44 -4.56 -1.92 6.00
C ASP A 44 -5.70 -2.15 5.00
N ILE A 45 -5.91 -3.41 4.64
CA ILE A 45 -6.91 -3.83 3.66
C ILE A 45 -7.86 -4.78 4.37
N ASP A 46 -9.16 -4.56 4.15
CA ASP A 46 -10.22 -5.47 4.56
C ASP A 46 -10.39 -6.57 3.51
N ALA A 47 -9.43 -7.49 3.50
CA ALA A 47 -9.46 -8.70 2.70
C ALA A 47 -8.62 -9.78 3.39
N PRO A 48 -9.04 -11.05 3.35
CA PRO A 48 -8.16 -12.15 3.72
C PRO A 48 -6.96 -12.18 2.78
N LEU A 49 -5.81 -12.62 3.29
CA LEU A 49 -4.65 -12.87 2.45
C LEU A 49 -5.00 -13.95 1.42
N ASP A 50 -4.85 -13.62 0.14
CA ASP A 50 -5.09 -14.52 -0.98
C ASP A 50 -3.84 -14.70 -1.86
N GLU A 51 -3.95 -15.59 -2.85
CA GLU A 51 -2.88 -15.87 -3.81
C GLU A 51 -3.04 -15.11 -5.14
N VAL A 52 -4.02 -14.19 -5.25
CA VAL A 52 -4.39 -13.57 -6.53
C VAL A 52 -4.46 -12.04 -6.45
N LEU A 53 -5.38 -11.48 -5.67
CA LEU A 53 -5.60 -10.03 -5.64
C LEU A 53 -4.45 -9.32 -4.93
N ILE A 54 -3.99 -9.86 -3.79
CA ILE A 54 -2.92 -9.26 -2.99
C ILE A 54 -1.58 -9.31 -3.74
N PRO A 55 -1.12 -10.46 -4.29
CA PRO A 55 0.10 -10.49 -5.09
C PRO A 55 0.02 -9.60 -6.34
N GLY A 56 -1.16 -9.53 -6.98
CA GLY A 56 -1.38 -8.66 -8.13
C GLY A 56 -1.24 -7.18 -7.79
N ALA A 57 -1.80 -6.73 -6.66
CA ALA A 57 -1.67 -5.35 -6.20
C ALA A 57 -0.21 -5.01 -5.85
N ILE A 58 0.50 -5.92 -5.17
CA ILE A 58 1.92 -5.77 -4.85
C ILE A 58 2.75 -5.61 -6.13
N ALA A 59 2.58 -6.50 -7.11
CA ALA A 59 3.33 -6.46 -8.36
C ALA A 59 3.12 -5.16 -9.15
N GLU A 60 1.90 -4.61 -9.15
CA GLU A 60 1.63 -3.32 -9.80
C GLU A 60 2.31 -2.16 -9.07
N ILE A 61 2.28 -2.16 -7.74
CA ILE A 61 2.96 -1.13 -6.93
C ILE A 61 4.49 -1.23 -7.14
N GLU A 62 5.03 -2.43 -7.21
CA GLU A 62 6.45 -2.66 -7.52
C GLU A 62 6.82 -2.22 -8.94
N ALA A 63 5.93 -2.39 -9.92
CA ALA A 63 6.12 -1.89 -11.28
C ALA A 63 6.13 -0.34 -11.36
N LEU A 64 5.51 0.34 -10.39
CA LEU A 64 5.63 1.81 -10.21
C LEU A 64 6.97 2.22 -9.55
N GLY A 65 7.86 1.26 -9.26
CA GLY A 65 9.16 1.49 -8.62
C GLY A 65 9.07 1.61 -7.09
N CYS A 66 7.95 1.23 -6.48
CA CYS A 66 7.78 1.25 -5.03
C CYS A 66 8.19 -0.07 -4.41
N THR A 67 8.89 -0.05 -3.27
CA THR A 67 9.10 -1.28 -2.48
C THR A 67 7.91 -1.55 -1.59
N VAL A 68 7.37 -2.77 -1.60
CA VAL A 68 6.30 -3.20 -0.71
C VAL A 68 6.84 -4.20 0.31
N GLN A 69 6.37 -4.10 1.55
CA GLN A 69 6.63 -5.10 2.58
C GLN A 69 5.28 -5.55 3.14
N LEU A 70 4.96 -6.84 2.94
CA LEU A 70 3.78 -7.44 3.56
C LEU A 70 4.08 -7.71 5.05
N LEU A 71 3.35 -7.05 5.95
CA LEU A 71 3.52 -7.22 7.40
C LEU A 71 2.79 -8.45 7.94
N GLY A 72 1.77 -8.93 7.24
CA GLY A 72 1.01 -10.13 7.58
C GLY A 72 -0.49 -9.94 7.45
N SER A 73 -1.22 -10.92 7.97
CA SER A 73 -2.68 -10.92 8.05
C SER A 73 -3.08 -11.23 9.49
N TYR A 74 -4.05 -10.50 10.02
CA TYR A 74 -4.52 -10.64 11.40
C TYR A 74 -6.04 -10.54 11.46
N PRO A 75 -6.71 -11.28 12.37
CA PRO A 75 -8.12 -11.09 12.62
C PRO A 75 -8.34 -9.73 13.30
N TYR A 76 -9.43 -9.05 12.93
CA TYR A 76 -9.87 -7.84 13.61
C TYR A 76 -11.39 -7.88 13.81
N TYR A 77 -11.87 -7.06 14.74
CA TYR A 77 -13.28 -6.97 15.05
C TYR A 77 -13.93 -5.90 14.16
N PHE A 78 -14.99 -6.27 13.44
CA PHE A 78 -15.86 -5.31 12.79
C PHE A 78 -16.86 -4.78 13.82
N ALA A 79 -16.86 -3.45 14.02
CA ALA A 79 -17.91 -2.77 14.78
C ALA A 79 -19.18 -2.59 13.93
#